data_AF-A0A4Q3YWD7-F1
#
_entry.id   AF-A0A4Q3YWD7-F1
#
_cell.length_a   1.000
_cell.length_b   1.000
_cell.length_c   1.000
_cell.angle_alpha   90.00
_cell.angle_beta   90.00
_cell.angle_gamma   90.00
#
_symmetry.space_group_name_H-M   'P 1'
#
loop_
_entity.id
_entity.type
_entity.pdbx_description
1 polymer ?
#
loop_
_entity_poly.entity_id
_entity_poly.type
_entity_poly.pdbx_seq_one_letter_code
_entity_poly.pdbx_strand_id
1 'polypeptide(L)'
;MTTKSRIEWTESTWNPVVGCTKLSAGCKHCYAEVMARRLQAIGVPGYEQGFRKVRTLPARLDEPLERRKPTVYFVNSMSDLFHDHVSDSFIDRVFQTMRSAHWHTFQVLTKRAERVVEFTSEHEVPDNVWIGVSVENKRHGVPRIDYLRQVPAKTRFLSVEPLLEDVGDLDLRGIHWVIVGGESGHGARPMRVEWVRRVQRACDDQGVHFFFKQWGAHGPDGKRRSKKVNGRELDGTIRDAMPAFGSALDVGR
;
A
#
# COMPACT_ATOMS: atom_id res chain seq x y z
N MET A 1 10.59 -9.18 13.18
CA MET A 1 11.17 -9.98 12.08
C MET A 1 10.61 -9.46 10.77
N THR A 2 11.46 -8.84 9.95
CA THR A 2 11.13 -8.51 8.56
C THR A 2 10.97 -9.80 7.76
N THR A 3 9.80 -10.04 7.18
CA THR A 3 9.51 -11.26 6.42
C THR A 3 9.69 -11.01 4.93
N LYS A 4 10.22 -11.98 4.18
CA LYS A 4 10.22 -11.93 2.71
C LYS A 4 8.76 -11.86 2.24
N SER A 5 8.44 -10.81 1.48
CA SER A 5 7.06 -10.57 1.07
C SER A 5 6.62 -11.52 -0.05
N ARG A 6 5.31 -11.77 -0.13
CA ARG A 6 4.66 -12.40 -1.29
C ARG A 6 3.83 -11.38 -2.10
N ILE A 7 3.98 -10.10 -1.78
CA ILE A 7 3.34 -8.99 -2.48
C ILE A 7 4.29 -8.58 -3.60
N GLU A 8 3.77 -8.50 -4.81
CA GLU A 8 4.54 -8.52 -6.05
C GLU A 8 5.41 -7.26 -6.25
N TRP A 9 5.05 -6.15 -5.61
CA TRP A 9 5.69 -4.84 -5.77
C TRP A 9 6.61 -4.43 -4.61
N THR A 10 6.88 -5.34 -3.67
CA THR A 10 7.73 -5.10 -2.50
C THR A 10 8.56 -6.32 -2.14
N GLU A 11 9.71 -6.14 -1.49
CA GLU A 11 10.60 -7.24 -1.14
C GLU A 11 10.37 -7.76 0.28
N SER A 12 10.03 -6.86 1.21
CA SER A 12 9.79 -7.21 2.61
C SER A 12 8.68 -6.38 3.23
N THR A 13 8.13 -6.86 4.35
CA THR A 13 7.15 -6.11 5.14
C THR A 13 7.73 -5.76 6.50
N TRP A 14 7.40 -4.57 6.97
CA TRP A 14 7.76 -4.08 8.31
C TRP A 14 6.49 -3.56 8.99
N ASN A 15 6.17 -4.11 10.18
CA ASN A 15 4.89 -3.88 10.85
C ASN A 15 5.11 -3.39 12.29
N PRO A 16 5.46 -2.10 12.49
CA PRO A 16 5.58 -1.48 13.81
C PRO A 16 4.23 -1.20 14.47
N VAL A 17 3.12 -1.31 13.73
CA VAL A 17 1.74 -1.28 14.26
C VAL A 17 1.03 -2.56 13.82
N VAL A 18 0.14 -3.07 14.66
CA VAL A 18 -0.76 -4.19 14.33
C VAL A 18 -2.18 -3.84 14.67
N GLY A 19 -3.12 -4.47 13.97
CA GLY A 19 -4.55 -4.22 14.10
C GLY A 19 -5.01 -2.97 13.35
N CYS A 20 -6.31 -2.91 13.08
CA CYS A 20 -6.95 -1.82 12.36
C CYS A 20 -8.48 -1.86 12.57
N THR A 21 -9.15 -0.75 12.25
CA THR A 21 -10.61 -0.67 12.14
C THR A 21 -11.02 -0.43 10.68
N LYS A 22 -12.19 -0.93 10.29
CA LYS A 22 -12.68 -0.82 8.92
C LYS A 22 -13.15 0.61 8.65
N LEU A 23 -12.65 1.21 7.57
CA LEU A 23 -13.02 2.58 7.17
C LEU A 23 -14.00 2.62 6.00
N SER A 24 -13.88 1.71 5.04
CA SER A 24 -14.64 1.79 3.77
C SER A 24 -14.97 0.42 3.20
N ALA A 25 -15.65 0.40 2.04
CA ALA A 25 -16.06 -0.82 1.35
C ALA A 25 -14.89 -1.76 1.00
N GLY A 26 -13.67 -1.22 0.82
CA GLY A 26 -12.45 -2.02 0.57
C GLY A 26 -12.04 -2.86 1.79
N CYS A 27 -12.46 -2.48 3.00
CA CYS A 27 -12.14 -3.19 4.23
C CYS A 27 -13.05 -4.40 4.50
N LYS A 28 -14.12 -4.59 3.72
CA LYS A 28 -15.13 -5.64 3.98
C LYS A 28 -14.50 -7.03 4.07
N HIS A 29 -13.65 -7.40 3.11
CA HIS A 29 -12.96 -8.70 3.04
C HIS A 29 -11.43 -8.58 3.25
N CYS A 30 -11.03 -7.73 4.21
CA CYS A 30 -9.63 -7.43 4.48
C CYS A 30 -8.78 -8.70 4.75
N TYR A 31 -7.72 -8.90 3.97
CA TYR A 31 -6.82 -10.05 4.15
C TYR A 31 -6.08 -9.99 5.50
N ALA A 32 -5.74 -8.79 5.98
CA ALA A 32 -5.03 -8.60 7.24
C ALA A 32 -5.90 -9.04 8.43
N GLU A 33 -7.22 -8.85 8.37
CA GLU A 33 -8.15 -9.35 9.40
C GLU A 33 -8.11 -10.88 9.47
N VAL A 34 -8.18 -11.55 8.32
CA VAL A 34 -8.14 -13.03 8.25
C VAL A 34 -6.79 -13.56 8.73
N MET A 35 -5.70 -12.94 8.28
CA MET A 35 -4.35 -13.34 8.68
C MET A 35 -4.11 -13.08 10.17
N ALA A 36 -4.57 -11.97 10.73
CA ALA A 36 -4.46 -11.68 12.16
C ALA A 36 -5.17 -12.72 13.03
N ARG A 37 -6.33 -13.24 12.62
CA ARG A 37 -7.00 -14.36 13.33
C ARG A 37 -6.13 -15.60 13.38
N ARG A 38 -5.45 -15.93 12.26
CA ARG A 38 -4.50 -17.05 12.21
C ARG A 38 -3.30 -16.81 13.11
N LEU A 39 -2.70 -15.62 13.06
CA LEU A 39 -1.53 -15.25 13.86
C LEU A 39 -1.84 -15.26 15.36
N GLN A 40 -3.04 -14.82 15.75
CA GLN A 40 -3.54 -14.92 17.11
C GLN A 40 -3.68 -16.39 17.54
N ALA A 41 -4.30 -17.23 16.71
CA ALA A 41 -4.53 -18.64 17.03
C ALA A 41 -3.23 -19.45 17.24
N ILE A 42 -2.15 -19.08 16.54
CA ILE A 42 -0.83 -19.72 16.71
C ILE A 42 0.10 -18.98 17.69
N GLY A 43 -0.40 -17.96 18.41
CA GLY A 43 0.34 -17.27 19.46
C GLY A 43 1.48 -16.37 18.99
N VAL A 44 1.41 -15.76 17.80
CA VAL A 44 2.46 -14.84 17.33
C VAL A 44 2.47 -13.55 18.17
N PRO A 45 3.63 -13.15 18.72
CA PRO A 45 3.74 -11.92 19.51
C PRO A 45 3.22 -10.67 18.77
N GLY A 46 2.44 -9.87 19.49
CA GLY A 46 1.76 -8.67 18.99
C GLY A 46 0.30 -8.89 18.58
N TYR A 47 -0.10 -10.12 18.24
CA TYR A 47 -1.45 -10.45 17.76
C TYR A 47 -2.37 -11.01 18.85
N GLU A 48 -1.96 -10.98 20.12
CA GLU A 48 -2.71 -11.56 21.25
C GLU A 48 -4.13 -10.99 21.37
N GLN A 49 -4.31 -9.71 20.98
CA GLN A 49 -5.57 -8.98 21.03
C GLN A 49 -6.32 -8.96 19.68
N GLY A 50 -5.89 -9.77 18.71
CA GLY A 50 -6.50 -9.89 17.40
C GLY A 50 -6.39 -8.63 16.53
N PHE A 51 -7.27 -8.51 15.54
CA PHE A 51 -7.18 -7.44 14.53
C PHE A 51 -7.83 -6.13 14.94
N ARG A 52 -8.91 -6.16 15.73
CA ARG A 52 -9.74 -4.96 15.96
C ARG A 52 -9.15 -3.99 16.98
N LYS A 53 -8.10 -4.41 17.70
CA LYS A 53 -7.40 -3.57 18.66
C LYS A 53 -6.06 -3.14 18.10
N VAL A 54 -5.94 -1.84 17.83
CA VAL A 54 -4.71 -1.23 17.32
C VAL A 54 -3.67 -1.23 18.42
N ARG A 55 -2.44 -1.62 18.08
CA ARG A 55 -1.30 -1.61 18.99
C ARG A 55 -0.03 -1.21 18.27
N THR A 56 0.72 -0.33 18.90
CA THR A 56 2.11 -0.02 18.53
C THR A 56 3.04 -1.09 19.11
N LEU A 57 4.11 -1.40 18.39
CA LEU A 57 5.13 -2.37 18.79
C LEU A 57 6.51 -1.69 18.78
N PRO A 58 6.86 -0.92 19.84
CA PRO A 58 8.12 -0.18 19.89
C PRO A 58 9.37 -1.05 19.69
N ALA A 59 9.33 -2.30 20.17
CA ALA A 59 10.42 -3.27 20.00
C ALA A 59 10.69 -3.65 18.53
N ARG A 60 9.83 -3.24 17.58
CA ARG A 60 10.02 -3.46 16.14
C ARG A 60 10.54 -2.24 15.39
N LEU A 61 10.73 -1.10 16.06
CA LEU A 61 11.08 0.15 15.40
C LEU A 61 12.43 0.07 14.66
N ASP A 62 13.40 -0.66 15.21
CA ASP A 62 14.76 -0.68 14.67
C ASP A 62 14.99 -1.85 13.69
N GLU A 63 13.99 -2.71 13.45
CA GLU A 63 14.13 -3.88 12.57
C GLU A 63 14.68 -3.54 11.16
N PRO A 64 14.30 -2.43 10.50
CA PRO A 64 14.89 -2.06 9.22
C PRO A 64 16.39 -1.73 9.32
N LEU A 65 16.84 -1.14 10.43
CA LEU A 65 18.24 -0.73 10.61
C LEU A 65 19.20 -1.92 10.70
N GLU A 66 18.69 -3.08 11.16
CA GLU A 66 19.46 -4.32 11.25
C GLU A 66 19.85 -4.87 9.86
N ARG A 67 19.12 -4.48 8.80
CA ARG A 67 19.31 -5.02 7.46
C ARG A 67 20.22 -4.13 6.61
N ARG A 68 21.43 -4.62 6.32
CA ARG A 68 22.40 -3.89 5.48
C ARG A 68 22.10 -3.89 3.97
N LYS A 69 21.42 -4.92 3.46
CA LYS A 69 21.10 -5.02 2.02
C LYS A 69 19.97 -4.03 1.67
N PRO A 70 20.14 -3.11 0.70
CA PRO A 70 19.05 -2.27 0.19
C PRO A 70 17.78 -3.08 -0.05
N THR A 71 16.64 -2.55 0.38
CA THR A 71 15.39 -3.30 0.41
C THR A 71 14.20 -2.40 0.29
N VAL A 72 13.22 -2.84 -0.48
CA VAL A 72 11.93 -2.20 -0.63
C VAL A 72 10.97 -2.76 0.41
N TYR A 73 10.61 -1.94 1.39
CA TYR A 73 9.72 -2.30 2.49
C TYR A 73 8.30 -1.80 2.25
N PHE A 74 7.31 -2.69 2.37
CA PHE A 74 5.94 -2.28 2.61
C PHE A 74 5.70 -2.10 4.11
N VAL A 75 5.48 -0.86 4.52
CA VAL A 75 5.24 -0.45 5.90
C VAL A 75 3.78 -0.71 6.27
N ASN A 76 3.59 -1.38 7.41
CA ASN A 76 2.29 -1.69 7.99
C ASN A 76 1.34 -2.49 7.08
N SER A 77 1.87 -3.54 6.42
CA SER A 77 1.06 -4.47 5.62
C SER A 77 -0.09 -5.16 6.36
N MET A 78 -0.11 -5.14 7.70
CA MET A 78 -1.10 -5.80 8.55
C MET A 78 -1.94 -4.82 9.38
N SER A 79 -1.81 -3.52 9.12
CA SER A 79 -2.45 -2.43 9.87
C SER A 79 -2.53 -1.17 8.99
N ASP A 80 -2.76 0.00 9.59
CA ASP A 80 -2.64 1.31 8.93
C ASP A 80 -1.82 2.21 9.86
N LEU A 81 -0.68 2.74 9.40
CA LEU A 81 0.23 3.53 10.24
C LEU A 81 -0.45 4.81 10.75
N PHE A 82 -1.33 5.39 9.95
CA PHE A 82 -2.05 6.63 10.26
C PHE A 82 -3.39 6.39 10.95
N HIS A 83 -3.56 5.23 11.61
CA HIS A 83 -4.76 4.99 12.40
C HIS A 83 -4.87 5.96 13.58
N ASP A 84 -6.07 6.46 13.86
CA ASP A 84 -6.38 7.43 14.92
C ASP A 84 -5.96 7.00 16.35
N HIS A 85 -5.58 5.74 16.56
CA HIS A 85 -5.09 5.22 17.84
C HIS A 85 -3.56 5.13 17.89
N VAL A 86 -2.87 5.54 16.83
CA VAL A 86 -1.41 5.68 16.76
C VAL A 86 -1.10 7.16 16.96
N SER A 87 -0.32 7.47 18.00
CA SER A 87 0.05 8.86 18.30
C SER A 87 1.03 9.42 17.27
N ASP A 88 1.01 10.74 17.04
CA ASP A 88 2.01 11.43 16.22
C ASP A 88 3.44 11.12 16.66
N SER A 89 3.67 11.10 17.97
CA SER A 89 4.98 10.75 18.54
C SER A 89 5.46 9.34 18.16
N PHE A 90 4.55 8.39 17.93
CA PHE A 90 4.93 7.06 17.46
C PHE A 90 5.14 7.05 15.95
N ILE A 91 4.30 7.74 15.18
CA ILE A 91 4.48 7.88 13.72
C ILE A 91 5.82 8.57 13.42
N ASP A 92 6.17 9.63 14.15
CA ASP A 92 7.45 10.32 14.02
C ASP A 92 8.62 9.38 14.28
N ARG A 93 8.58 8.55 15.33
CA ARG A 93 9.61 7.52 15.57
C ARG A 93 9.72 6.51 14.41
N VAL A 94 8.62 6.13 13.77
CA VAL A 94 8.65 5.29 12.57
C VAL A 94 9.33 6.04 11.41
N PHE A 95 9.02 7.32 11.20
CA PHE A 95 9.68 8.16 10.20
C PHE A 95 11.17 8.40 10.48
N GLN A 96 11.57 8.52 11.75
CA GLN A 96 12.97 8.60 12.17
C GLN A 96 13.75 7.33 11.78
N THR A 97 13.18 6.14 11.97
CA THR A 97 13.78 4.89 11.46
C THR A 97 13.92 4.94 9.95
N MET A 98 12.87 5.33 9.22
CA MET A 98 12.90 5.35 7.75
C MET A 98 13.95 6.32 7.21
N ARG A 99 14.12 7.48 7.87
CA ARG A 99 15.16 8.47 7.58
C ARG A 99 16.56 7.91 7.86
N SER A 100 16.73 7.23 8.99
CA SER A 100 18.02 6.65 9.39
C SER A 100 18.45 5.52 8.46
N ALA A 101 17.51 4.66 8.06
CA ALA A 101 17.69 3.57 7.12
C ALA A 101 17.61 4.03 5.65
N HIS A 102 18.35 5.10 5.30
CA HIS A 102 18.30 5.77 4.00
C HIS A 102 18.64 4.89 2.79
N TRP A 103 19.32 3.74 2.99
CA TRP A 103 19.61 2.75 1.94
C TRP A 103 18.42 1.84 1.59
N HIS A 104 17.30 1.96 2.31
CA HIS A 104 16.04 1.29 2.01
C HIS A 104 15.05 2.23 1.35
N THR A 105 14.10 1.67 0.61
CA THR A 105 12.89 2.39 0.16
C THR A 105 11.70 1.91 0.98
N PHE A 106 10.91 2.83 1.53
CA PHE A 106 9.73 2.52 2.33
C PHE A 106 8.47 2.95 1.62
N GLN A 107 7.56 2.01 1.38
CA GLN A 107 6.24 2.25 0.80
C GLN A 107 5.22 2.27 1.93
N VAL A 108 4.62 3.43 2.18
CA VAL A 108 3.56 3.62 3.19
C VAL A 108 2.23 3.78 2.46
N LEU A 109 1.26 2.91 2.76
CA LEU A 109 -0.07 2.94 2.16
C LEU A 109 -1.12 3.14 3.24
N THR A 110 -2.04 4.09 3.05
CA THR A 110 -3.13 4.35 4.00
C THR A 110 -4.48 4.55 3.33
N LYS A 111 -5.57 4.37 4.09
CA LYS A 111 -6.91 4.86 3.72
C LYS A 111 -7.30 6.15 4.46
N ARG A 112 -6.46 6.62 5.37
CA ARG A 112 -6.68 7.78 6.25
C ARG A 112 -5.92 8.98 5.69
N ALA A 113 -6.32 9.41 4.49
CA ALA A 113 -5.59 10.39 3.71
C ALA A 113 -5.50 11.77 4.40
N GLU A 114 -6.56 12.19 5.09
CA GLU A 114 -6.57 13.42 5.90
C GLU A 114 -5.48 13.38 6.98
N ARG A 115 -5.38 12.25 7.69
CA ARG A 115 -4.42 12.09 8.79
C ARG A 115 -2.96 12.16 8.36
N VAL A 116 -2.63 11.64 7.18
CA VAL A 116 -1.27 11.78 6.64
C VAL A 116 -0.98 13.22 6.20
N VAL A 117 -1.97 13.95 5.67
CA VAL A 117 -1.82 15.38 5.37
C VAL A 117 -1.55 16.17 6.64
N GLU A 118 -2.36 15.98 7.68
CA GLU A 118 -2.16 16.63 8.99
C GLU A 118 -0.77 16.35 9.55
N PHE A 119 -0.37 15.07 9.62
CA PHE A 119 0.94 14.68 10.13
C PHE A 119 2.09 15.33 9.34
N THR A 120 2.02 15.28 8.01
CA THR A 120 3.08 15.80 7.14
C THR A 120 3.08 17.32 6.97
N SER A 121 2.10 18.02 7.54
CA SER A 121 2.13 19.49 7.65
C SER A 121 3.18 19.98 8.66
N GLU A 122 3.51 19.14 9.65
CA GLU A 122 4.49 19.44 10.70
C GLU A 122 5.76 18.56 10.62
N HIS A 123 5.74 17.52 9.78
CA HIS A 123 6.82 16.53 9.68
C HIS A 123 7.28 16.35 8.24
N GLU A 124 8.60 16.44 8.03
CA GLU A 124 9.23 16.18 6.74
C GLU A 124 9.12 14.70 6.34
N VAL A 125 8.78 14.45 5.07
CA VAL A 125 8.78 13.12 4.46
C VAL A 125 10.15 12.87 3.81
N PRO A 126 10.96 11.89 4.28
CA PRO A 126 12.25 11.58 3.66
C PRO A 126 12.11 11.12 2.20
N ASP A 127 13.09 11.41 1.36
CA ASP A 127 13.12 11.06 -0.06
C ASP A 127 12.92 9.56 -0.36
N ASN A 128 13.36 8.70 0.56
CA ASN A 128 13.24 7.26 0.46
C ASN A 128 11.89 6.72 0.97
N VAL A 129 10.97 7.59 1.38
CA VAL A 129 9.62 7.25 1.83
C VAL A 129 8.60 7.62 0.75
N TRP A 130 7.97 6.59 0.17
CA TRP A 130 6.90 6.72 -0.79
C TRP A 130 5.56 6.69 -0.05
N ILE A 131 4.72 7.69 -0.27
CA ILE A 131 3.41 7.79 0.37
C ILE A 131 2.32 7.45 -0.65
N GLY A 132 1.37 6.60 -0.26
CA GLY A 132 0.26 6.25 -1.12
C GLY A 132 -1.06 6.11 -0.40
N VAL A 133 -2.12 6.19 -1.18
CA VAL A 133 -3.50 5.99 -0.71
C VAL A 133 -4.19 4.85 -1.44
N SER A 134 -5.10 4.15 -0.76
CA SER A 134 -5.94 3.17 -1.45
C SER A 134 -7.11 3.85 -2.16
N VAL A 135 -7.42 3.40 -3.38
CA VAL A 135 -8.52 3.90 -4.23
C VAL A 135 -9.42 2.74 -4.64
N GLU A 136 -10.31 2.30 -3.75
CA GLU A 136 -11.17 1.14 -4.02
C GLU A 136 -12.46 1.44 -4.81
N ASN A 137 -12.93 2.71 -4.80
CA ASN A 137 -14.19 3.15 -5.41
C ASN A 137 -14.23 4.68 -5.56
N LYS A 138 -15.25 5.20 -6.26
CA LYS A 138 -15.50 6.63 -6.46
C LYS A 138 -15.83 7.34 -5.16
N ARG A 139 -16.69 6.76 -4.32
CA ARG A 139 -17.22 7.44 -3.13
C ARG A 139 -16.16 7.76 -2.08
N HIS A 140 -15.24 6.83 -1.82
CA HIS A 140 -14.25 6.95 -0.74
C HIS A 140 -12.82 6.98 -1.26
N GLY A 141 -12.53 6.24 -2.32
CA GLY A 141 -11.17 6.09 -2.84
C GLY A 141 -10.70 7.32 -3.61
N VAL A 142 -11.48 7.74 -4.62
CA VAL A 142 -11.11 8.84 -5.52
C VAL A 142 -10.83 10.15 -4.75
N PRO A 143 -11.65 10.58 -3.77
CA PRO A 143 -11.36 11.77 -2.98
C PRO A 143 -10.01 11.74 -2.23
N ARG A 144 -9.45 10.56 -1.94
CA ARG A 144 -8.14 10.46 -1.27
C ARG A 144 -6.97 10.92 -2.13
N ILE A 145 -7.14 10.93 -3.46
CA ILE A 145 -6.10 11.39 -4.38
C ILE A 145 -5.82 12.88 -4.13
N ASP A 146 -6.87 13.67 -3.86
CA ASP A 146 -6.77 15.11 -3.61
C ASP A 146 -6.00 15.41 -2.31
N TYR A 147 -6.21 14.61 -1.27
CA TYR A 147 -5.42 14.67 -0.05
C TYR A 147 -3.97 14.24 -0.30
N LEU A 148 -3.74 13.14 -1.03
CA LEU A 148 -2.39 12.69 -1.34
C LEU A 148 -1.58 13.75 -2.09
N ARG A 149 -2.21 14.56 -2.96
CA ARG A 149 -1.53 15.66 -3.66
C ARG A 149 -1.03 16.78 -2.74
N GLN A 150 -1.53 16.87 -1.51
CA GLN A 150 -1.06 17.84 -0.52
C GLN A 150 0.16 17.34 0.27
N VAL A 151 0.42 16.02 0.26
CA VAL A 151 1.55 15.44 0.99
C VAL A 151 2.86 15.79 0.29
N PRO A 152 3.87 16.38 0.98
CA PRO A 152 5.15 16.78 0.40
C PRO A 152 6.10 15.58 0.21
N ALA A 153 5.62 14.50 -0.39
CA ALA A 153 6.43 13.31 -0.71
C ALA A 153 6.97 13.37 -2.14
N LYS A 154 8.25 12.99 -2.31
CA LYS A 154 8.92 12.88 -3.63
C LYS A 154 8.27 11.84 -4.53
N THR A 155 7.82 10.72 -3.93
CA THR A 155 7.08 9.68 -4.64
C THR A 155 5.72 9.48 -4.00
N ARG A 156 4.68 9.63 -4.83
CA ARG A 156 3.27 9.47 -4.45
C ARG A 156 2.64 8.37 -5.30
N PHE A 157 1.93 7.44 -4.68
CA PHE A 157 1.34 6.32 -5.41
C PHE A 157 -0.10 6.01 -5.02
N LEU A 158 -0.83 5.40 -5.95
CA LEU A 158 -2.17 4.90 -5.71
C LEU A 158 -2.14 3.38 -5.66
N SER A 159 -2.74 2.80 -4.61
CA SER A 159 -3.15 1.40 -4.65
C SER A 159 -4.63 1.37 -4.99
N VAL A 160 -4.95 1.19 -6.26
CA VAL A 160 -6.32 1.00 -6.74
C VAL A 160 -6.74 -0.44 -6.45
N GLU A 161 -6.76 -0.77 -5.16
CA GLU A 161 -6.96 -2.13 -4.64
C GLU A 161 -7.79 -2.17 -3.34
N PRO A 162 -8.71 -3.15 -3.22
CA PRO A 162 -9.28 -3.88 -4.36
C PRO A 162 -10.03 -2.88 -5.26
N LEU A 163 -9.90 -2.97 -6.58
CA LEU A 163 -10.71 -2.17 -7.51
C LEU A 163 -12.14 -2.75 -7.55
N LEU A 164 -13.09 -2.06 -6.90
CA LEU A 164 -14.45 -2.57 -6.67
C LEU A 164 -15.47 -2.12 -7.72
N GLU A 165 -15.17 -1.07 -8.47
CA GLU A 165 -16.02 -0.48 -9.50
C GLU A 165 -15.20 0.32 -10.50
N ASP A 166 -15.81 0.81 -11.57
CA ASP A 166 -15.18 1.81 -12.43
C ASP A 166 -14.99 3.12 -11.64
N VAL A 167 -13.73 3.48 -11.38
CA VAL A 167 -13.33 4.70 -10.66
C VAL A 167 -13.37 5.96 -11.52
N GLY A 168 -13.72 5.85 -12.80
CA GLY A 168 -13.82 6.98 -13.72
C GLY A 168 -12.46 7.45 -14.20
N ASP A 169 -12.42 8.69 -14.70
CA ASP A 169 -11.20 9.32 -15.18
C ASP A 169 -10.47 9.92 -13.97
N LEU A 170 -9.30 9.36 -13.65
CA LEU A 170 -8.49 9.78 -12.53
C LEU A 170 -7.60 10.95 -12.94
N ASP A 171 -7.64 12.04 -12.17
CA ASP A 171 -6.63 13.09 -12.22
C ASP A 171 -5.37 12.61 -11.47
N LEU A 172 -4.34 12.27 -12.24
CA LEU A 172 -3.09 11.72 -11.73
C LEU A 172 -1.97 12.78 -11.64
N ARG A 173 -2.28 14.07 -11.75
CA ARG A 173 -1.28 15.14 -11.55
C ARG A 173 -0.60 14.98 -10.19
N GLY A 174 0.73 14.96 -10.18
CA GLY A 174 1.52 14.75 -8.96
C GLY A 174 1.52 13.31 -8.41
N ILE A 175 0.95 12.35 -9.14
CA ILE A 175 1.02 10.92 -8.84
C ILE A 175 2.06 10.27 -9.75
N HIS A 176 2.88 9.39 -9.18
CA HIS A 176 4.05 8.82 -9.84
C HIS A 176 3.86 7.34 -10.19
N TRP A 177 2.97 6.65 -9.48
CA TRP A 177 2.78 5.22 -9.63
C TRP A 177 1.35 4.79 -9.27
N VAL A 178 0.79 3.89 -10.07
CA VAL A 178 -0.55 3.34 -9.86
C VAL A 178 -0.49 1.83 -9.90
N ILE A 179 -0.96 1.20 -8.84
CA ILE A 179 -1.06 -0.25 -8.67
C ILE A 179 -2.53 -0.64 -8.80
N VAL A 180 -2.85 -1.58 -9.67
CA VAL A 180 -4.21 -2.10 -9.83
C VAL A 180 -4.25 -3.59 -9.50
N GLY A 181 -5.30 -3.99 -8.78
CA GLY A 181 -5.55 -5.39 -8.51
C GLY A 181 -6.89 -5.70 -7.86
N GLY A 182 -7.32 -6.95 -8.07
CA GLY A 182 -8.62 -7.44 -7.62
C GLY A 182 -8.62 -7.98 -6.19
N GLU A 183 -9.82 -8.12 -5.63
CA GLU A 183 -10.01 -8.67 -4.29
C GLU A 183 -9.71 -10.17 -4.25
N SER A 184 -9.17 -10.64 -3.13
CA SER A 184 -8.78 -12.05 -2.94
C SER A 184 -9.42 -12.63 -1.67
N GLY A 185 -9.48 -13.96 -1.60
CA GLY A 185 -9.99 -14.67 -0.42
C GLY A 185 -11.49 -14.96 -0.47
N HIS A 186 -12.05 -15.29 0.69
CA HIS A 186 -13.46 -15.64 0.81
C HIS A 186 -14.35 -14.39 0.67
N GLY A 187 -15.38 -14.48 -0.17
CA GLY A 187 -16.29 -13.36 -0.45
C GLY A 187 -15.71 -12.28 -1.38
N ALA A 188 -14.57 -12.55 -2.02
CA ALA A 188 -13.95 -11.61 -2.96
C ALA A 188 -14.91 -11.20 -4.08
N ARG A 189 -14.96 -9.89 -4.35
CA ARG A 189 -15.79 -9.28 -5.39
C ARG A 189 -15.05 -9.27 -6.74
N PRO A 190 -15.78 -9.40 -7.87
CA PRO A 190 -15.18 -9.38 -9.19
C PRO A 190 -14.68 -7.99 -9.58
N MET A 191 -13.54 -7.94 -10.26
CA MET A 191 -13.00 -6.76 -10.94
C MET A 191 -13.16 -6.97 -12.45
N ARG A 192 -13.64 -5.96 -13.17
CA ARG A 192 -13.85 -6.05 -14.63
C ARG A 192 -12.63 -5.53 -15.40
N VAL A 193 -12.31 -6.15 -16.53
CA VAL A 193 -11.17 -5.77 -17.38
C VAL A 193 -11.29 -4.33 -17.90
N GLU A 194 -12.51 -3.88 -18.19
CA GLU A 194 -12.76 -2.53 -18.69
C GLU A 194 -12.36 -1.45 -17.67
N TRP A 195 -12.53 -1.74 -16.37
CA TRP A 195 -12.14 -0.83 -15.30
C TRP A 195 -10.61 -0.72 -15.20
N VAL A 196 -9.91 -1.86 -15.27
CA VAL A 196 -8.44 -1.92 -15.27
C VAL A 196 -7.88 -1.16 -16.46
N ARG A 197 -8.41 -1.40 -17.67
CA ARG A 197 -7.98 -0.71 -18.90
C ARG A 197 -8.23 0.80 -18.83
N ARG A 198 -9.30 1.26 -18.17
CA ARG A 198 -9.54 2.69 -17.98
C ARG A 198 -8.47 3.34 -17.10
N VAL A 199 -8.11 2.68 -15.99
CA VAL A 199 -7.02 3.15 -15.12
C VAL A 199 -5.68 3.12 -15.86
N GLN A 200 -5.41 2.08 -16.64
CA GLN A 200 -4.19 1.98 -17.45
C GLN A 200 -4.10 3.14 -18.45
N ARG A 201 -5.16 3.41 -19.21
CA ARG A 201 -5.20 4.56 -20.14
C ARG A 201 -4.93 5.87 -19.43
N ALA A 202 -5.54 6.11 -18.27
CA ALA A 202 -5.29 7.32 -17.50
C ALA A 202 -3.82 7.46 -17.09
N CYS A 203 -3.11 6.34 -16.83
CA CYS A 203 -1.67 6.35 -16.55
C CYS A 203 -0.85 6.63 -17.81
N ASP A 204 -1.17 5.96 -18.91
CA ASP A 204 -0.49 6.14 -20.20
C ASP A 204 -0.61 7.60 -20.69
N ASP A 205 -1.82 8.17 -20.63
CA ASP A 205 -2.13 9.54 -21.06
C ASP A 205 -1.42 10.62 -20.20
N GLN A 206 -1.12 10.32 -18.94
CA GLN A 206 -0.52 11.25 -17.98
C GLN A 206 0.94 10.92 -17.66
N GLY A 207 1.54 9.93 -18.32
CA GLY A 207 2.94 9.55 -18.12
C GLY A 207 3.24 8.95 -16.74
N VAL A 208 2.28 8.24 -16.13
CA VAL A 208 2.39 7.66 -14.79
C VAL A 208 2.73 6.18 -14.86
N HIS A 209 3.61 5.68 -13.99
CA HIS A 209 3.95 4.26 -13.97
C HIS A 209 2.74 3.40 -13.60
N PHE A 210 2.46 2.37 -14.40
CA PHE A 210 1.35 1.45 -14.19
C PHE A 210 1.83 0.04 -13.81
N PHE A 211 1.32 -0.47 -12.69
CA PHE A 211 1.59 -1.82 -12.18
C PHE A 211 0.29 -2.61 -12.05
N PHE A 212 0.12 -3.65 -12.87
CA PHE A 212 -0.95 -4.61 -12.71
C PHE A 212 -0.49 -5.75 -11.79
N LYS A 213 -1.02 -5.77 -10.57
CA LYS A 213 -0.60 -6.73 -9.57
C LYS A 213 -1.20 -8.10 -9.80
N GLN A 214 -2.52 -8.19 -9.93
CA GLN A 214 -3.26 -9.45 -10.12
C GLN A 214 -4.78 -9.27 -10.29
N TRP A 215 -5.45 -10.28 -10.84
CA TRP A 215 -6.91 -10.35 -10.96
C TRP A 215 -7.66 -10.64 -9.64
N GLY A 216 -7.01 -11.26 -8.66
CA GLY A 216 -7.67 -11.70 -7.43
C GLY A 216 -8.42 -13.02 -7.62
N ALA A 217 -9.54 -13.20 -6.91
CA ALA A 217 -10.28 -14.46 -6.92
C ALA A 217 -11.19 -14.63 -8.15
N HIS A 218 -11.41 -13.59 -8.95
CA HIS A 218 -12.17 -13.63 -10.19
C HIS A 218 -11.25 -13.30 -11.36
N GLY A 219 -11.15 -14.19 -12.33
CA GLY A 219 -10.34 -13.98 -13.52
C GLY A 219 -10.94 -12.92 -14.46
N PRO A 220 -10.23 -12.57 -15.55
CA PRO A 220 -10.77 -11.67 -16.57
C PRO A 220 -12.02 -12.23 -17.25
N ASP A 221 -12.20 -13.56 -17.23
CA ASP A 221 -13.40 -14.28 -17.69
C ASP A 221 -14.56 -14.26 -16.67
N GLY A 222 -14.41 -13.55 -15.55
CA GLY A 222 -15.35 -13.48 -14.44
C GLY A 222 -15.41 -14.75 -13.58
N LYS A 223 -14.71 -15.83 -13.97
CA LYS A 223 -14.78 -17.12 -13.26
C LYS A 223 -13.98 -17.08 -11.98
N ARG A 224 -14.56 -17.66 -10.93
CA ARG A 224 -13.92 -17.72 -9.62
C ARG A 224 -12.86 -18.82 -9.58
N ARG A 225 -11.61 -18.45 -9.28
CA ARG A 225 -10.47 -19.37 -9.13
C ARG A 225 -9.50 -18.83 -8.07
N SER A 226 -8.43 -19.56 -7.79
CA SER A 226 -7.37 -19.00 -6.94
C SER A 226 -6.65 -17.87 -7.66
N LYS A 227 -6.16 -16.87 -6.91
CA LYS A 227 -5.38 -15.78 -7.51
C LYS A 227 -4.15 -16.24 -8.29
N LYS A 228 -3.54 -17.36 -7.86
CA LYS A 228 -2.40 -17.96 -8.55
C LYS A 228 -2.78 -18.43 -9.96
N VAL A 229 -4.01 -18.95 -10.13
CA VAL A 229 -4.51 -19.41 -11.43
C VAL A 229 -4.94 -18.25 -12.30
N ASN A 230 -5.60 -17.24 -11.73
CA ASN A 230 -6.02 -16.06 -12.50
C ASN A 230 -4.82 -15.19 -12.92
N GLY A 231 -3.71 -15.25 -12.16
CA GLY A 231 -2.45 -14.63 -12.54
C GLY A 231 -2.50 -13.11 -12.55
N ARG A 232 -1.56 -12.54 -13.32
CA ARG A 232 -1.25 -11.11 -13.35
C ARG A 232 -0.94 -10.58 -14.74
N GLU A 233 -1.43 -11.27 -15.76
CA GLU A 233 -1.37 -10.77 -17.13
C GLU A 233 -2.58 -9.89 -17.40
N LEU A 234 -2.32 -8.71 -17.97
CA LEU A 234 -3.32 -7.83 -18.54
C LEU A 234 -3.07 -7.79 -20.04
N ASP A 235 -4.05 -8.24 -20.82
CA ASP A 235 -3.97 -8.33 -22.27
C ASP A 235 -2.73 -9.13 -22.74
N GLY A 236 -2.50 -10.28 -22.08
CA GLY A 236 -1.39 -11.20 -22.38
C GLY A 236 0.00 -10.69 -21.99
N THR A 237 0.09 -9.57 -21.26
CA THR A 237 1.37 -8.95 -20.88
C THR A 237 1.43 -8.70 -19.38
N ILE A 238 2.60 -8.89 -18.77
CA ILE A 238 2.87 -8.47 -17.38
C ILE A 238 3.16 -6.97 -17.37
N ARG A 239 2.47 -6.23 -16.51
CA ARG A 239 2.65 -4.77 -16.36
C ARG A 239 3.26 -4.48 -14.99
N ASP A 240 4.58 -4.32 -14.95
CA ASP A 240 5.35 -4.17 -13.70
C ASP A 240 6.11 -2.83 -13.60
N ALA A 241 5.63 -1.79 -14.28
CA ALA A 241 6.31 -0.50 -14.23
C ALA A 241 6.28 0.06 -12.80
N MET A 242 7.43 0.55 -12.34
CA MET A 242 7.62 1.18 -11.03
C MET A 242 8.53 2.40 -11.19
N PRO A 243 8.38 3.44 -10.35
CA PRO A 243 9.36 4.51 -10.26
C PRO A 243 10.74 3.96 -9.91
N ALA A 244 11.78 4.63 -10.40
CA ALA A 244 13.14 4.30 -10.00
C ALA A 244 13.30 4.47 -8.47
N PHE A 245 13.91 3.47 -7.82
CA PHE A 245 14.39 3.63 -6.45
C PHE A 245 15.47 4.71 -6.46
N GLY A 246 15.38 5.67 -5.53
CA GLY A 246 16.22 6.85 -5.53
C GLY A 246 17.66 6.53 -5.89
N SER A 247 18.11 7.05 -7.03
CA SER A 247 19.52 7.05 -7.36
C SER A 247 20.22 7.97 -6.38
N ALA A 248 21.14 7.44 -5.58
CA ALA A 248 22.27 8.26 -5.14
C ALA A 248 23.06 8.58 -6.43
N LEU A 249 22.74 9.69 -7.09
CA LEU A 249 23.49 10.22 -8.21
C LEU A 249 23.69 11.71 -7.99
N ASP A 250 24.98 12.06 -7.86
CA ASP A 250 25.61 13.34 -8.15
C ASP A 250 24.66 14.48 -8.50
N VAL A 251 24.53 15.44 -7.58
CA VAL A 251 24.16 16.80 -7.95
C VAL A 251 25.41 17.47 -8.54
N GLY A 252 25.75 17.05 -9.75
CA GLY A 252 26.66 17.79 -10.62
C GLY A 252 25.88 18.82 -11.42
N ARG A 253 25.79 20.04 -10.88
CA ARG A 253 25.87 21.34 -11.58
C ARG A 253 25.70 22.48 -10.58
#